data_AF-A0A2T2UCV2-F1
#
_entry.id   AF-A0A2T2UCV2-F1
#
_cell.length_a   1.000
_cell.length_b   1.000
_cell.length_c   1.000
_cell.angle_alpha   90.00
_cell.angle_beta   90.00
_cell.angle_gamma   90.00
#
_symmetry.space_group_name_H-M   'P 1'
#
loop_
_entity.id
_entity.type
_entity.pdbx_description
1 polymer ?
#
loop_
_entity_poly.entity_id
_entity_poly.type
_entity_poly.pdbx_seq_one_letter_code
_entity_poly.pdbx_strand_id
1 'polypeptide(L)'
;MPIDTLKAAHRLQEDELFSPEQAERIAEILSDLDVASATEEDLDALGDRLTSRLDHLGDRIDEVEERLSDRIDETNGRIDRLNEKMVTKEELETVKSELSQQIEENQSETIRTAVGAVAAVGAVLAVEIPLAFYPMG
;
A
#
# COMPACT_ATOMS: atom_id res chain seq x y z
N MET A 1 -19.18 -32.78 36.44
CA MET A 1 -19.98 -33.18 37.62
C MET A 1 -19.02 -33.31 38.79
N PRO A 2 -19.19 -32.55 39.89
CA PRO A 2 -18.27 -32.60 41.01
C PRO A 2 -18.25 -33.99 41.66
N ILE A 3 -17.10 -34.39 42.18
CA ILE A 3 -16.93 -35.68 42.84
C ILE A 3 -17.69 -35.68 44.17
N ASP A 4 -18.55 -36.68 44.39
CA ASP A 4 -19.19 -36.90 45.68
C ASP A 4 -18.20 -37.53 46.67
N THR A 5 -17.37 -36.68 47.27
CA THR A 5 -16.28 -37.07 48.19
C THR A 5 -16.81 -37.71 49.47
N LEU A 6 -18.04 -37.39 49.88
CA LEU A 6 -18.69 -37.94 51.06
C LEU A 6 -19.12 -39.39 50.83
N LYS A 7 -19.70 -39.68 49.65
CA LYS A 7 -19.97 -41.06 49.22
C LYS A 7 -18.70 -41.88 48.99
N ALA A 8 -17.63 -41.23 48.51
CA ALA A 8 -16.33 -41.89 48.36
C ALA A 8 -15.72 -42.27 49.71
N ALA A 9 -15.78 -41.38 50.71
CA ALA A 9 -15.32 -41.65 52.07
C ALA A 9 -16.05 -42.85 52.71
N HIS A 10 -17.38 -42.88 52.58
CA HIS A 10 -18.21 -43.96 53.14
C HIS A 10 -17.84 -45.31 52.54
N ARG A 11 -17.58 -45.37 51.23
CA ARG A 11 -17.14 -46.59 50.54
C ARG A 11 -15.76 -47.07 50.96
N LEU A 12 -14.84 -46.16 51.28
CA LEU A 12 -13.51 -46.53 51.77
C LEU A 12 -13.56 -47.14 53.18
N GLN A 13 -14.57 -46.80 53.99
CA GLN A 13 -14.79 -47.37 55.31
C GLN A 13 -15.50 -48.73 55.27
N GLU A 14 -16.32 -49.00 54.24
CA GLU A 14 -17.11 -50.23 54.10
C GLU A 14 -16.26 -51.50 54.02
N ASP A 15 -15.05 -51.43 53.44
CA ASP A 15 -14.15 -52.58 53.30
C ASP A 15 -13.26 -52.83 54.53
N GLU A 16 -13.43 -52.06 55.63
CA GLU A 16 -12.58 -52.06 56.85
C GLU A 16 -11.07 -51.84 56.62
N LEU A 17 -10.65 -51.58 55.37
CA LEU A 17 -9.26 -51.36 54.98
C LEU A 17 -8.70 -50.01 55.43
N PHE A 18 -9.58 -49.03 55.66
CA PHE A 18 -9.22 -47.67 56.03
C PHE A 18 -9.93 -47.25 57.33
N SER A 19 -9.20 -46.62 58.24
CA SER A 19 -9.81 -45.99 59.42
C SER A 19 -10.69 -44.79 59.01
N PRO A 20 -11.65 -44.38 59.86
CA PRO A 20 -12.46 -43.20 59.59
C PRO A 20 -11.63 -41.95 59.25
N GLU A 21 -10.55 -41.72 59.99
CA GLU A 21 -9.66 -40.57 59.80
C GLU A 21 -8.79 -40.67 58.54
N GLN A 22 -8.55 -41.89 58.02
CA GLN A 22 -7.87 -42.09 56.74
C GLN A 22 -8.80 -41.82 55.57
N ALA A 23 -10.04 -42.34 55.63
CA ALA A 23 -11.06 -42.10 54.61
C ALA A 23 -11.42 -40.61 54.50
N GLU A 24 -11.52 -39.90 55.63
CA GLU A 24 -11.83 -38.47 55.64
C GLU A 24 -10.71 -37.61 55.07
N ARG A 25 -9.44 -37.92 55.38
CA ARG A 25 -8.28 -37.26 54.74
C ARG A 25 -8.20 -37.51 53.24
N ILE A 26 -8.54 -38.72 52.78
CA ILE A 26 -8.59 -39.03 51.35
C ILE A 26 -9.71 -38.23 50.67
N ALA A 27 -10.88 -38.12 51.31
CA ALA A 27 -12.00 -37.34 50.79
C ALA A 27 -11.70 -35.84 50.73
N GLU A 28 -11.01 -35.29 51.73
CA GLU A 28 -10.53 -33.91 51.76
C GLU A 28 -9.57 -33.64 50.58
N ILE A 29 -8.55 -34.49 50.39
CA ILE A 29 -7.61 -34.37 49.26
C ILE A 29 -8.31 -34.45 47.90
N LEU A 30 -9.29 -35.35 47.76
CA LEU A 30 -10.08 -35.48 46.54
C LEU A 30 -10.97 -34.25 46.29
N SER A 31 -11.50 -33.64 47.36
CA SER A 31 -12.29 -32.41 47.26
C SER A 31 -11.44 -31.24 46.78
N ASP A 32 -10.22 -31.09 47.33
CA ASP A 32 -9.29 -30.05 46.90
C ASP A 32 -8.84 -30.25 45.45
N LEU A 33 -8.66 -31.50 45.03
CA LEU A 33 -8.28 -31.86 43.66
C LEU A 33 -9.41 -31.60 42.66
N ASP A 34 -10.67 -31.91 43.03
CA ASP A 34 -11.85 -31.65 42.19
C ASP A 34 -11.99 -30.15 41.91
N VAL A 35 -11.83 -29.31 42.94
CA VAL A 35 -11.87 -27.83 42.83
C VAL A 35 -10.72 -27.28 41.98
N ALA A 36 -9.55 -27.93 41.98
CA ALA A 36 -8.41 -27.52 41.17
C ALA A 36 -8.46 -28.04 39.72
N SER A 37 -9.36 -28.98 39.41
CA SER A 37 -9.45 -29.61 38.10
C SER A 37 -10.44 -28.86 37.19
N ALA A 38 -10.04 -28.63 35.93
CA ALA A 38 -10.98 -28.21 34.91
C ALA A 38 -11.85 -29.39 34.49
N THR A 39 -13.16 -29.19 34.40
CA THR A 39 -14.08 -30.25 33.96
C THR A 39 -14.10 -30.35 32.43
N GLU A 40 -14.59 -31.48 31.90
CA GLU A 40 -14.83 -31.65 30.46
C GLU A 40 -15.74 -30.55 29.91
N GLU A 41 -16.77 -30.16 30.67
CA GLU A 41 -17.69 -29.06 30.30
C GLU A 41 -16.98 -27.70 30.21
N ASP A 42 -16.03 -27.41 31.11
CA ASP A 42 -15.23 -26.19 31.04
C ASP A 42 -14.33 -26.16 29.80
N LEU A 43 -13.77 -27.32 29.44
CA LEU A 43 -12.93 -27.48 28.26
C LEU A 43 -13.75 -27.36 26.97
N ASP A 44 -14.96 -27.92 26.93
CA ASP A 44 -15.88 -27.79 25.81
C ASP A 44 -16.32 -26.34 25.62
N ALA A 45 -16.72 -25.66 26.70
CA ALA A 45 -17.09 -24.24 26.66
C ALA A 45 -15.91 -23.35 26.19
N LEU A 46 -14.69 -23.69 26.60
CA LEU A 46 -13.48 -23.02 26.11
C LEU A 46 -13.25 -23.32 24.62
N GLY A 47 -13.45 -24.57 24.19
CA GLY A 47 -13.38 -25.01 22.80
C GLY A 47 -14.33 -24.24 21.90
N ASP A 48 -15.61 -24.16 22.29
CA ASP A 48 -16.63 -23.40 21.56
C ASP A 48 -16.28 -21.91 21.46
N ARG A 49 -15.79 -21.32 22.56
CA ARG A 49 -15.36 -19.92 22.57
C ARG A 49 -14.15 -19.68 21.67
N LEU A 50 -13.21 -20.64 21.61
CA LEU A 50 -12.06 -20.56 20.72
C LEU A 50 -12.48 -20.70 19.26
N THR A 51 -13.33 -21.66 18.93
CA THR A 51 -13.89 -21.85 17.58
C THR A 51 -14.59 -20.58 17.11
N SER A 52 -15.50 -20.02 17.91
CA SER A 52 -16.20 -18.78 17.57
C SER A 52 -15.25 -17.60 17.37
N ARG A 53 -14.15 -17.53 18.13
CA ARG A 53 -13.11 -16.51 17.93
C ARG A 53 -12.31 -16.73 16.66
N LEU A 54 -12.01 -17.97 16.30
CA LEU A 54 -11.31 -18.31 15.07
C LEU A 54 -12.18 -17.98 13.85
N ASP A 55 -13.46 -18.31 13.88
CA ASP A 55 -14.41 -17.97 12.82
C ASP A 55 -14.49 -16.45 12.62
N HIS A 56 -14.66 -15.70 13.71
CA HIS A 56 -14.70 -14.24 13.64
C HIS A 56 -13.38 -13.61 13.15
N LEU A 57 -12.24 -14.23 13.46
CA LEU A 57 -10.96 -13.78 12.92
C LEU A 57 -10.84 -14.12 11.43
N GLY A 58 -11.36 -15.26 10.99
CA GLY A 58 -11.47 -15.65 9.57
C GLY A 58 -12.27 -14.62 8.78
N ASP A 59 -13.48 -14.29 9.23
CA ASP A 59 -14.34 -13.29 8.58
C ASP A 59 -13.63 -11.93 8.44
N ARG A 60 -12.89 -11.52 9.49
CA ARG A 60 -12.14 -10.26 9.47
C ARG A 60 -10.94 -10.29 8.53
N ILE A 61 -10.32 -11.45 8.36
CA ILE A 61 -9.24 -11.62 7.39
C ILE A 61 -9.81 -11.49 5.99
N ASP A 62 -10.92 -12.19 5.69
CA ASP A 62 -11.58 -12.13 4.38
C ASP A 62 -12.01 -10.69 4.03
N GLU A 63 -12.61 -9.95 4.97
CA GLU A 63 -12.98 -8.54 4.76
C GLU A 63 -11.76 -7.66 4.45
N VAL A 64 -10.63 -7.89 5.14
CA VAL A 64 -9.40 -7.13 4.91
C VAL A 64 -8.78 -7.48 3.56
N GLU A 65 -8.80 -8.75 3.15
CA GLU A 65 -8.31 -9.18 1.84
C GLU A 65 -9.13 -8.56 0.69
N GLU A 66 -10.45 -8.56 0.79
CA GLU A 66 -11.34 -7.92 -0.18
C GLU A 66 -11.04 -6.42 -0.30
N ARG A 67 -11.00 -5.71 0.83
CA ARG A 67 -10.71 -4.27 0.86
C ARG A 67 -9.33 -3.92 0.33
N LEU A 68 -8.33 -4.78 0.55
CA LEU A 68 -6.99 -4.56 0.01
C LEU A 68 -6.96 -4.80 -1.51
N SER A 69 -7.66 -5.83 -1.99
CA SER A 69 -7.80 -6.13 -3.42
C SER A 69 -8.45 -4.95 -4.15
N ASP A 70 -9.57 -4.43 -3.64
CA ASP A 70 -10.25 -3.25 -4.20
C ASP A 70 -9.33 -2.03 -4.28
N ARG A 71 -8.54 -1.78 -3.22
CA ARG A 71 -7.59 -0.65 -3.19
C ARG A 71 -6.44 -0.84 -4.17
N ILE A 72 -6.00 -2.08 -4.38
CA ILE A 72 -4.97 -2.41 -5.39
C ILE A 72 -5.52 -2.12 -6.78
N ASP A 73 -6.74 -2.57 -7.08
CA ASP A 73 -7.38 -2.34 -8.38
C ASP A 73 -7.62 -0.85 -8.65
N GLU A 74 -8.08 -0.09 -7.65
CA GLU A 74 -8.21 1.36 -7.77
C GLU A 74 -6.85 2.04 -8.03
N THR A 75 -5.81 1.61 -7.32
CA THR A 75 -4.45 2.16 -7.47
C THR A 75 -3.88 1.84 -8.85
N ASN A 76 -4.05 0.61 -9.34
CA ASN A 76 -3.66 0.21 -10.68
C ASN A 76 -4.39 1.05 -11.73
N GLY A 77 -5.71 1.23 -11.61
CA GLY A 77 -6.46 2.08 -12.52
C GLY A 77 -6.01 3.56 -12.48
N ARG A 78 -5.56 4.07 -11.33
CA ARG A 78 -4.94 5.40 -11.24
C ARG A 78 -3.59 5.46 -11.93
N ILE A 79 -2.76 4.42 -11.79
CA ILE A 79 -1.47 4.30 -12.47
C ILE A 79 -1.66 4.27 -13.99
N ASP A 80 -2.60 3.49 -14.49
CA ASP A 80 -2.89 3.40 -15.93
C ASP A 80 -3.30 4.76 -16.50
N ARG A 81 -4.21 5.48 -15.83
CA ARG A 81 -4.60 6.84 -16.23
C ARG A 81 -3.45 7.85 -16.17
N LEU A 82 -2.51 7.69 -15.24
CA LEU A 82 -1.32 8.53 -15.17
C LEU A 82 -0.36 8.20 -16.32
N ASN A 83 -0.15 6.91 -16.61
CA ASN A 83 0.68 6.47 -17.73
C ASN A 83 0.12 6.97 -19.08
N GLU A 84 -1.20 6.96 -19.27
CA GLU A 84 -1.83 7.50 -20.48
C GLU A 84 -1.63 9.02 -20.64
N LYS A 85 -1.59 9.76 -19.53
CA LYS A 85 -1.38 11.21 -19.53
C LYS A 85 0.08 11.63 -19.54
N MET A 86 0.99 10.71 -19.27
CA MET A 86 2.41 11.01 -19.24
C MET A 86 2.92 11.19 -20.67
N VAL A 87 3.48 12.37 -20.93
CA VAL A 87 4.24 12.60 -22.16
C VAL A 87 5.45 11.66 -22.14
N THR A 88 5.53 10.84 -23.17
CA THR A 88 6.62 9.89 -23.33
C THR A 88 7.90 10.63 -23.68
N LYS A 89 9.05 10.00 -23.38
CA LYS A 89 10.35 10.53 -23.78
C LYS A 89 10.43 10.73 -25.30
N GLU A 90 9.80 9.87 -26.07
CA GLU A 90 9.77 9.93 -27.54
C GLU A 90 8.99 11.15 -28.05
N GLU A 91 7.81 11.42 -27.50
CA GLU A 91 7.05 12.64 -27.79
C GLU A 91 7.84 13.90 -27.40
N LEU A 92 8.53 13.88 -26.25
CA LEU A 92 9.36 15.01 -25.82
C LEU A 92 10.56 15.25 -26.74
N GLU A 93 11.27 14.19 -27.18
CA GLU A 93 12.37 14.33 -28.14
C GLU A 93 11.86 14.81 -29.51
N THR A 94 10.65 14.38 -29.92
CA THR A 94 10.00 14.88 -31.15
C THR A 94 9.73 16.38 -31.05
N VAL A 95 9.05 16.83 -30.00
CA VAL A 95 8.77 18.26 -29.76
C VAL A 95 10.06 19.08 -29.67
N LYS A 96 11.10 18.55 -29.01
CA LYS A 96 12.41 19.19 -28.92
C LYS A 96 13.07 19.33 -30.30
N SER A 97 13.00 18.30 -31.14
CA SER A 97 13.52 18.34 -32.51
C SER A 97 12.79 19.37 -33.35
N GLU A 98 11.46 19.37 -33.32
CA GLU A 98 10.62 20.35 -34.03
C GLU A 98 10.93 21.78 -33.59
N LEU A 99 11.03 22.02 -32.28
CA LEU A 99 11.36 23.34 -31.74
C LEU A 99 12.77 23.78 -32.14
N SER A 100 13.74 22.85 -32.14
CA SER A 100 15.11 23.15 -32.57
C SER A 100 15.14 23.58 -34.03
N GLN A 101 14.38 22.89 -34.88
CA GLN A 101 14.23 23.23 -36.30
C GLN A 101 13.57 24.59 -36.49
N GLN A 102 12.48 24.89 -35.78
CA GLN A 102 11.80 26.19 -35.85
C GLN A 102 12.72 27.34 -35.41
N ILE A 103 13.59 27.12 -34.42
CA ILE A 103 14.57 28.12 -34.00
C ILE A 103 15.58 28.37 -35.11
N GLU A 104 16.13 27.32 -35.72
CA GLU A 104 17.11 27.44 -36.80
C GLU A 104 16.52 28.15 -38.04
N GLU A 105 15.29 27.80 -38.41
CA GLU A 105 14.57 28.42 -39.53
C GLU A 105 14.33 29.92 -39.29
N ASN A 106 13.80 30.28 -38.11
CA ASN A 106 13.57 31.69 -37.74
C ASN A 106 14.87 32.50 -37.69
N GLN A 107 15.96 31.91 -37.20
CA GLN A 107 17.26 32.57 -37.19
C GLN A 107 17.78 32.83 -38.61
N SER A 108 17.66 31.84 -39.50
CA SER A 108 18.06 31.98 -40.91
C SER A 108 17.27 33.08 -41.63
N GLU A 109 15.95 33.12 -41.45
CA GLU A 109 15.09 34.15 -42.03
C GLU A 109 15.46 35.56 -41.54
N THR A 110 15.69 35.69 -40.23
CA THR A 110 16.09 36.96 -39.60
C THR A 110 17.43 37.45 -40.15
N ILE A 111 18.43 36.56 -40.24
CA ILE A 111 19.75 36.88 -40.80
C ILE A 111 19.63 37.30 -42.25
N ARG A 112 18.89 36.53 -43.07
CA ARG A 112 18.70 36.83 -44.49
C ARG A 112 18.06 38.21 -44.69
N THR A 113 17.06 38.54 -43.89
CA THR A 113 16.36 39.84 -43.95
C THR A 113 17.30 40.98 -43.53
N ALA A 114 18.05 40.80 -42.43
CA ALA A 114 19.02 41.80 -41.96
C ALA A 114 20.14 42.05 -42.99
N VAL A 115 20.71 40.98 -43.56
CA VAL A 115 21.74 41.08 -44.61
C VAL A 115 21.19 41.76 -45.85
N GLY A 116 19.97 41.43 -46.28
CA GLY A 116 19.31 42.08 -47.40
C GLY A 116 19.10 43.58 -47.18
N ALA A 117 18.67 43.98 -45.98
CA ALA A 117 18.52 45.39 -45.61
C ALA A 117 19.87 46.14 -45.63
N VAL A 118 20.93 45.56 -45.07
CA VAL A 118 22.28 46.15 -45.09
C VAL A 118 22.81 46.29 -46.51
N ALA A 119 22.63 45.27 -47.35
CA ALA A 119 23.04 45.31 -48.76
C ALA A 119 22.31 46.42 -49.53
N ALA A 120 21.00 46.59 -49.29
CA ALA A 120 20.21 47.65 -49.90
C ALA A 120 20.70 49.05 -49.50
N VAL A 121 20.98 49.27 -48.20
CA VAL A 121 21.56 50.54 -47.70
C VAL A 121 22.93 50.81 -48.34
N GLY A 122 23.79 49.80 -48.40
CA GLY A 122 25.11 49.90 -49.04
C GLY A 122 25.01 50.28 -50.52
N ALA A 123 24.07 49.68 -51.26
CA ALA A 123 23.84 49.99 -52.66
C ALA A 123 23.40 51.44 -52.89
N VAL A 124 22.53 51.98 -52.02
CA VAL A 124 22.11 53.39 -52.08
C VAL A 124 23.29 54.33 -51.84
N LEU A 125 24.08 54.08 -50.79
CA LEU A 125 25.25 54.92 -50.47
C LEU A 125 26.31 54.90 -51.57
N ALA A 126 26.53 53.76 -52.24
CA ALA A 126 27.47 53.64 -53.34
C ALA A 126 27.10 54.52 -54.56
N VAL A 127 25.81 54.84 -54.74
CA VAL A 127 25.32 55.73 -55.80
C VAL A 127 25.35 57.19 -55.35
N GLU A 128 24.89 57.50 -54.15
CA GLU A 128 24.74 58.87 -53.64
C GLU A 128 26.07 59.55 -53.29
N ILE A 129 27.03 58.82 -52.69
CA ILE A 129 28.31 59.41 -52.26
C ILE A 129 29.07 60.03 -53.45
N PRO A 130 29.32 59.33 -54.58
CA PRO A 130 30.00 59.92 -55.73
C PRO A 130 29.28 61.13 -56.33
N LEU A 131 27.94 61.14 -56.33
CA LEU A 131 27.13 62.26 -56.82
C LEU A 131 27.29 63.50 -55.95
N ALA A 132 27.36 63.36 -54.63
CA ALA A 132 27.55 64.46 -53.69
C ALA A 132 28.93 65.13 -53.77
N PHE A 133 29.96 64.38 -54.20
CA PHE A 133 31.33 64.88 -54.35
C PHE A 133 31.69 65.29 -55.78
N TYR A 134 30.76 65.24 -56.73
CA TYR A 134 30.99 65.79 -58.05
C TYR A 134 31.04 67.32 -57.94
N PRO A 135 32.19 67.97 -58.23
CA PRO A 135 32.23 69.42 -58.21
C PRO A 135 31.28 69.92 -59.31
N MET A 136 30.21 70.60 -58.90
CA MET A 136 29.46 71.49 -59.81
C MET A 136 30.47 72.52 -60.31
N GLY A 137 30.96 72.32 -61.53
CA GLY A 137 31.72 73.33 -62.26
C GLY A 137 30.89 74.58 -62.49
#